data_AF-A0A2D7FZM9-F1
#
_entry.id   AF-A0A2D7FZM9-F1
#
_cell.length_a   1.000
_cell.length_b   1.000
_cell.length_c   1.000
_cell.angle_alpha   90.00
_cell.angle_beta   90.00
_cell.angle_gamma   90.00
#
_symmetry.space_group_name_H-M   'P 1'
#
loop_
_entity.id
_entity.type
_entity.pdbx_description
1 polymer ?
#
loop_
_entity_poly.entity_id
_entity_poly.type
_entity_poly.pdbx_seq_one_letter_code
_entity_poly.pdbx_strand_id
1 'polypeptide(L)'
;MFSKLLITLMFTALTSLALGYLDHQQLSLPVSSNDWLGFAVLFGGMLCAVLLTSQNAVSAAANAEDDEEDEEAEYDSDDFEEGSVKWFNTKKGYGFITRDQGDDIFVHFRNIKGQGRRSLNDGQRVTYVVIEGDKGLQADHVSPLES
;
A
#
# COMPACT_ATOMS: atom_id res chain seq x y z
N MET A 1 -11.79 -30.16 -7.27
CA MET A 1 -11.34 -31.16 -6.27
C MET A 1 -9.94 -31.70 -6.57
N PHE A 2 -9.60 -32.02 -7.82
CA PHE A 2 -8.27 -32.51 -8.22
C PHE A 2 -7.09 -31.59 -7.87
N SER A 3 -7.25 -30.26 -7.98
CA SER A 3 -6.19 -29.30 -7.66
C SER A 3 -5.81 -29.27 -6.17
N LYS A 4 -6.76 -29.47 -5.27
CA LYS A 4 -6.51 -29.50 -3.81
C LYS A 4 -5.74 -30.76 -3.40
N LEU A 5 -6.00 -31.90 -4.07
CA LEU A 5 -5.31 -33.17 -3.80
C LEU A 5 -3.84 -33.13 -4.24
N LEU A 6 -3.55 -32.50 -5.39
CA LEU A 6 -2.20 -32.40 -5.94
C LEU A 6 -1.30 -31.49 -5.10
N ILE A 7 -1.84 -30.36 -4.61
CA ILE A 7 -1.12 -29.44 -3.72
C ILE A 7 -0.76 -30.13 -2.39
N THR A 8 -1.71 -30.83 -1.75
CA THR A 8 -1.43 -31.56 -0.50
C THR A 8 -0.36 -32.63 -0.69
N LEU A 9 -0.35 -33.34 -1.81
CA LEU A 9 0.64 -34.38 -2.12
C LEU A 9 2.05 -33.80 -2.34
N MET A 10 2.15 -32.62 -2.96
CA MET A 10 3.43 -31.94 -3.15
C MET A 10 4.02 -31.45 -1.82
N PHE A 11 3.18 -30.91 -0.92
CA PHE A 11 3.64 -30.46 0.39
C PHE A 11 4.10 -31.61 1.29
N THR A 12 3.39 -32.75 1.30
CA THR A 12 3.81 -33.91 2.10
C THR A 12 5.08 -34.59 1.57
N ALA A 13 5.29 -34.59 0.25
CA ALA A 13 6.54 -35.08 -0.34
C ALA A 13 7.73 -34.18 0.02
N LEU A 14 7.53 -32.85 0.00
CA LEU A 14 8.56 -31.88 0.32
C LEU A 14 8.98 -31.97 1.80
N THR A 15 8.02 -32.14 2.72
CA THR A 15 8.31 -32.27 4.15
C THR A 15 9.07 -33.56 4.47
N SER A 16 8.71 -34.69 3.86
CA SER A 16 9.45 -35.95 4.03
C SER A 16 10.88 -35.88 3.47
N LEU A 17 11.06 -35.20 2.33
CA LEU A 17 12.37 -35.05 1.72
C LEU A 17 13.30 -34.18 2.58
N ALA A 18 12.76 -33.09 3.15
CA ALA A 18 13.50 -32.24 4.08
C ALA A 18 13.90 -33.01 5.35
N LEU A 19 12.97 -33.76 5.96
CA LEU A 19 13.26 -34.55 7.15
C LEU A 19 14.34 -35.62 6.91
N GLY A 20 14.31 -36.30 5.76
CA GLY A 20 15.34 -37.27 5.37
C GLY A 20 16.70 -36.63 5.10
N TYR A 21 16.74 -35.39 4.59
CA TYR A 21 18.00 -34.67 4.38
C TYR A 21 18.67 -34.27 5.70
N LEU A 22 17.88 -33.98 6.75
CA LEU A 22 18.41 -33.70 8.08
C LEU A 22 19.01 -34.94 8.77
N ASP A 23 18.52 -36.15 8.50
CA ASP A 23 19.00 -37.39 9.13
C ASP A 23 20.38 -37.84 8.61
N HIS A 24 20.73 -37.52 7.36
CA HIS A 24 22.02 -37.90 6.78
C HIS A 24 23.20 -36.98 7.19
N GLN A 25 22.91 -35.86 7.86
CA GLN A 25 23.95 -35.00 8.42
C GLN A 25 24.39 -35.59 9.76
N GLN A 26 25.46 -36.41 9.76
CA GLN A 26 26.19 -36.77 10.98
C GLN A 26 26.69 -35.47 11.63
N LEU A 27 25.93 -34.95 12.59
CA LEU A 27 26.21 -33.69 13.28
C LEU A 27 27.41 -33.90 14.23
N SER A 28 28.62 -33.90 13.68
CA SER A 28 29.83 -33.90 14.48
C SER A 28 29.98 -32.52 15.14
N LEU A 29 29.55 -32.41 16.40
CA LEU A 29 29.83 -31.24 17.21
C LEU A 29 31.35 -31.07 17.35
N PRO A 30 31.89 -29.85 17.22
CA PRO A 30 33.31 -29.58 17.36
C PRO A 30 33.81 -29.97 18.76
N VAL A 31 34.78 -30.90 18.83
CA VAL A 31 35.35 -31.41 20.09
C VAL A 31 36.69 -30.75 20.44
N SER A 32 37.27 -29.94 19.54
CA SER A 32 38.50 -29.18 19.80
C SER A 32 38.31 -27.67 19.62
N SER A 33 39.09 -26.88 20.36
CA SER A 33 39.05 -25.40 20.28
C SER A 33 39.42 -24.87 18.89
N ASN A 34 40.18 -25.62 18.10
CA ASN A 34 40.57 -25.23 16.74
C ASN A 34 39.44 -25.48 15.73
N ASP A 35 38.56 -26.45 15.99
CA ASP A 35 37.36 -26.67 15.17
C ASP A 35 36.35 -25.54 15.38
N TRP A 36 36.25 -25.02 16.61
CA TRP A 36 35.45 -23.84 16.93
C TRP A 36 35.90 -22.58 16.17
N LEU A 37 37.21 -22.45 15.91
CA LEU A 37 37.75 -21.41 15.04
C LEU A 37 37.28 -21.58 13.59
N GLY A 38 37.25 -22.82 13.10
CA GLY A 38 36.68 -23.14 11.78
C GLY A 38 35.19 -22.82 11.69
N PHE A 39 34.40 -23.23 12.69
CA PHE A 39 32.97 -22.92 12.76
C PHE A 39 32.71 -21.41 12.89
N ALA A 40 33.49 -20.68 13.69
CA ALA A 40 33.36 -19.23 13.85
C ALA A 40 33.72 -18.46 12.57
N VAL A 41 34.73 -18.91 11.81
CA VAL A 41 35.09 -18.32 10.52
C VAL A 41 34.03 -18.59 9.45
N LEU A 42 33.43 -19.79 9.44
CA LEU A 42 32.35 -20.12 8.51
C LEU A 42 31.05 -19.40 8.85
N PHE A 43 30.64 -19.37 10.12
CA PHE A 43 29.42 -18.70 10.55
C PHE A 43 29.56 -17.17 10.52
N GLY A 44 30.71 -16.65 10.95
CA GLY A 44 31.04 -15.23 10.88
C GLY A 44 31.24 -14.75 9.44
N GLY A 45 31.84 -15.57 8.58
CA GLY A 45 31.97 -15.29 7.15
C GLY A 45 30.63 -15.31 6.42
N MET A 46 29.75 -16.28 6.74
CA MET A 46 28.39 -16.35 6.19
C MET A 46 27.51 -15.20 6.69
N LEU A 47 27.62 -14.83 7.99
CA LEU A 47 26.93 -13.66 8.55
C LEU A 47 27.46 -12.35 7.94
N CYS A 48 28.77 -12.20 7.79
CA CYS A 48 29.36 -11.05 7.08
C CYS A 48 28.93 -11.00 5.62
N ALA A 49 28.89 -12.12 4.91
CA ALA A 49 28.43 -12.17 3.52
C ALA A 49 26.94 -11.77 3.41
N VAL A 50 26.10 -12.21 4.36
CA VAL A 50 24.67 -11.84 4.44
C VAL A 50 24.47 -10.38 4.85
N LEU A 51 25.31 -9.85 5.74
CA LEU A 51 25.30 -8.42 6.13
C LEU A 51 25.88 -7.52 5.03
N LEU A 52 26.81 -8.02 4.21
CA LEU A 52 27.34 -7.31 3.04
C LEU A 52 26.34 -7.32 1.87
N THR A 53 25.61 -8.41 1.62
CA THR A 53 24.49 -8.39 0.66
C THR A 53 23.31 -7.56 1.16
N SER A 54 23.13 -7.42 2.48
CA SER A 54 22.15 -6.50 3.09
C SER A 54 22.51 -5.02 2.88
N GLN A 55 23.80 -4.66 2.85
CA GLN A 55 24.20 -3.27 2.56
C GLN A 55 24.23 -2.94 1.06
N ASN A 56 24.30 -3.94 0.18
CA ASN A 56 24.17 -3.75 -1.26
C ASN A 56 22.72 -3.74 -1.78
N ALA A 57 21.73 -3.86 -0.89
CA ALA A 57 20.32 -3.49 -1.14
C ALA A 57 20.05 -1.99 -0.89
N VAL A 58 21.09 -1.17 -0.73
CA VAL A 58 21.01 0.29 -0.70
C VAL A 58 22.06 0.84 -1.65
N SER A 59 21.93 0.57 -2.95
CA SER A 59 22.49 1.35 -4.08
C SER A 59 22.12 0.70 -5.41
N ALA A 60 20.82 0.52 -5.63
CA ALA A 60 20.19 0.43 -6.95
C ALA A 60 18.77 1.03 -6.87
N ALA A 61 18.65 2.09 -6.08
CA ALA A 61 17.49 2.98 -6.02
C ALA A 61 18.03 4.41 -6.11
N ALA A 62 18.72 4.69 -7.21
CA ALA A 62 18.95 6.04 -7.69
C ALA A 62 18.13 6.14 -8.98
N ASN A 63 17.02 6.87 -8.89
CA ASN A 63 16.08 7.24 -9.95
C ASN A 63 15.45 6.08 -10.75
N ALA A 64 14.47 5.42 -10.13
CA ALA A 64 13.10 5.60 -10.63
C ALA A 64 12.43 6.46 -9.54
N GLU A 65 11.94 7.68 -9.72
CA GLU A 65 11.30 8.26 -10.91
C GLU A 65 10.39 7.20 -11.58
N ASP A 66 9.69 6.40 -10.77
CA ASP A 66 8.23 6.48 -10.79
C ASP A 66 7.97 7.77 -9.97
N ASP A 67 7.75 8.98 -10.49
CA ASP A 67 7.10 9.40 -11.73
C ASP A 67 6.09 8.35 -12.20
N GLU A 68 5.30 7.85 -11.24
CA GLU A 68 3.86 7.92 -11.44
C GLU A 68 3.63 9.39 -11.82
N GLU A 69 3.67 9.67 -13.13
CA GLU A 69 2.73 10.60 -13.70
C GLU A 69 1.42 10.16 -13.04
N ASP A 70 1.05 10.83 -11.94
CA ASP A 70 -0.34 11.12 -11.70
C ASP A 70 -0.77 11.58 -13.08
N GLU A 71 -1.37 10.66 -13.85
CA GLU A 71 -2.21 11.02 -14.97
C GLU A 71 -3.20 11.95 -14.26
N GLU A 72 -2.85 13.23 -14.21
CA GLU A 72 -3.78 14.32 -14.02
C GLU A 72 -4.66 14.12 -15.23
N ALA A 73 -5.63 13.21 -15.10
CA ALA A 73 -6.67 13.01 -16.06
C ALA A 73 -7.11 14.43 -16.33
N GLU A 74 -6.84 14.88 -17.55
CA GLU A 74 -7.10 16.25 -17.96
C GLU A 74 -8.60 16.39 -17.86
N TYR A 75 -9.05 16.80 -16.67
CA TYR A 75 -10.44 17.09 -16.43
C TYR A 75 -10.68 18.34 -17.25
N ASP A 76 -11.38 18.15 -18.35
CA ASP A 76 -11.91 19.28 -19.08
C ASP A 76 -12.67 20.15 -18.07
N SER A 77 -12.42 21.46 -18.10
CA SER A 77 -13.06 22.40 -17.20
C SER A 77 -14.59 22.29 -17.18
N ASP A 78 -15.19 21.73 -18.23
CA ASP A 78 -16.62 21.45 -18.34
C ASP A 78 -17.14 20.32 -17.41
N ASP A 79 -16.29 19.45 -16.86
CA ASP A 79 -16.70 18.36 -15.93
C ASP A 79 -16.85 18.84 -14.46
N PHE A 80 -16.42 20.06 -14.16
CA PHE A 80 -16.57 20.63 -12.83
C PHE A 80 -17.99 21.18 -12.62
N GLU A 81 -18.64 20.66 -11.58
CA GLU A 81 -19.91 21.14 -11.08
C GLU A 81 -19.74 21.98 -9.81
N GLU A 82 -20.74 22.78 -9.51
CA GLU A 82 -20.84 23.54 -8.26
C GLU A 82 -21.94 23.02 -7.37
N GLY A 83 -21.83 23.32 -6.08
CA GLY A 83 -22.85 22.97 -5.10
C GLY A 83 -22.58 23.59 -3.75
N SER A 84 -23.44 23.24 -2.80
CA SER A 84 -23.35 23.71 -1.42
C SER A 84 -23.19 22.53 -0.47
N VAL A 85 -22.27 22.66 0.48
CA VAL A 85 -22.03 21.62 1.49
C VAL A 85 -23.25 21.52 2.40
N LYS A 86 -23.94 20.39 2.37
CA LYS A 86 -25.11 20.16 3.21
C LYS A 86 -24.72 19.96 4.66
N TRP A 87 -23.70 19.14 4.88
CA TRP A 87 -23.02 18.97 6.16
C TRP A 87 -21.70 18.23 5.97
N PHE A 88 -20.74 18.49 6.86
CA PHE A 88 -19.47 17.76 6.87
C PHE A 88 -19.02 17.45 8.31
N ASN A 89 -18.71 16.18 8.58
CA ASN A 89 -18.21 15.79 9.88
C ASN A 89 -16.68 15.72 9.87
N THR A 90 -16.02 16.78 10.33
CA THR A 90 -14.55 16.87 10.38
C THR A 90 -13.89 15.79 11.24
N LYS A 91 -14.59 15.22 12.23
CA LYS A 91 -14.04 14.12 13.05
C LYS A 91 -14.05 12.79 12.30
N LYS A 92 -15.10 12.55 11.50
CA LYS A 92 -15.24 11.31 10.72
C LYS A 92 -14.67 11.40 9.31
N GLY A 93 -14.45 12.61 8.79
CA GLY A 93 -13.85 12.86 7.48
C GLY A 93 -14.80 12.65 6.30
N TYR A 94 -16.11 12.77 6.48
CA TYR A 94 -17.08 12.64 5.39
C TYR A 94 -18.28 13.57 5.56
N GLY A 95 -18.98 13.82 4.46
CA GLY A 95 -20.13 14.70 4.39
C GLY A 95 -20.96 14.48 3.12
N PHE A 96 -21.87 15.41 2.88
CA PHE A 96 -22.65 15.49 1.64
C PHE A 96 -22.66 16.91 1.09
N ILE A 97 -22.68 17.00 -0.23
CA ILE A 97 -22.84 18.25 -0.99
C ILE A 97 -24.17 18.15 -1.72
N THR A 98 -24.97 19.20 -1.66
CA THR A 98 -26.18 19.35 -2.46
C THR A 98 -25.81 20.05 -3.76
N ARG A 99 -26.05 19.38 -4.89
CA ARG A 99 -25.85 19.91 -6.24
C ARG A 99 -26.86 21.02 -6.52
N ASP A 100 -26.56 21.91 -7.46
CA ASP A 100 -27.53 22.91 -7.93
C ASP A 100 -28.77 22.27 -8.59
N GLN A 101 -28.65 21.02 -9.06
CA GLN A 101 -29.78 20.21 -9.56
C GLN A 101 -30.68 19.65 -8.44
N GLY A 102 -30.25 19.70 -7.18
CA GLY A 102 -31.02 19.29 -5.99
C GLY A 102 -30.71 17.91 -5.42
N ASP A 103 -29.89 17.10 -6.10
CA ASP A 103 -29.43 15.80 -5.60
C ASP A 103 -28.26 15.95 -4.61
N ASP A 104 -28.18 15.05 -3.63
CA ASP A 104 -27.07 15.00 -2.67
C ASP A 104 -26.01 13.98 -3.13
N ILE A 105 -24.75 14.40 -3.12
CA ILE A 105 -23.60 13.55 -3.43
C ILE A 105 -22.69 13.38 -2.22
N PHE A 106 -22.05 12.21 -2.13
CA PHE A 106 -21.15 11.90 -1.04
C PHE A 106 -19.79 12.58 -1.21
N VAL A 107 -19.20 13.09 -0.12
CA VAL A 107 -17.83 13.63 -0.14
C VAL A 107 -16.99 13.04 0.99
N HIS A 108 -15.75 12.67 0.65
CA HIS A 108 -14.76 12.17 1.60
C HIS A 108 -13.57 13.11 1.71
N PHE A 109 -12.94 13.20 2.88
CA PHE A 109 -11.84 14.14 3.14
C PHE A 109 -10.65 13.97 2.19
N ARG A 110 -10.44 12.75 1.66
CA ARG A 110 -9.36 12.45 0.70
C ARG A 110 -9.55 13.15 -0.64
N ASN A 111 -10.79 13.43 -1.01
CA ASN A 111 -11.16 14.00 -2.30
C ASN A 111 -11.13 15.54 -2.26
N ILE A 112 -10.98 16.14 -1.07
CA ILE A 112 -10.85 17.58 -0.90
C ILE A 112 -9.42 17.99 -1.25
N LYS A 113 -9.25 18.98 -2.13
CA LYS A 113 -7.96 19.56 -2.50
C LYS A 113 -7.39 20.40 -1.35
N GLY A 114 -6.07 20.46 -1.25
CA GLY A 114 -5.34 21.22 -0.22
C GLY A 114 -4.44 20.37 0.67
N GLN A 115 -3.59 21.05 1.44
CA GLN A 115 -2.61 20.43 2.34
C GLN A 115 -3.10 20.46 3.80
N GLY A 116 -2.80 19.41 4.57
CA GLY A 116 -3.14 19.33 5.99
C GLY A 116 -4.58 18.86 6.28
N ARG A 117 -5.23 19.47 7.27
CA ARG A 117 -6.50 18.99 7.82
C ARG A 117 -7.68 19.49 6.97
N ARG A 118 -8.01 18.73 5.93
CA ARG A 118 -9.09 19.02 4.96
C ARG A 118 -10.46 18.96 5.64
N SER A 119 -11.21 20.06 5.57
CA SER A 119 -12.57 20.16 6.10
C SER A 119 -13.40 21.12 5.29
N LEU A 120 -14.71 20.89 5.27
CA LEU A 120 -15.71 21.78 4.68
C LEU A 120 -16.62 22.33 5.77
N ASN A 121 -17.08 23.56 5.60
CA ASN A 121 -18.08 24.17 6.47
C ASN A 121 -19.49 23.96 5.91
N ASP A 122 -20.48 23.82 6.78
CA ASP A 122 -21.88 23.71 6.38
C ASP A 122 -22.33 24.98 5.62
N GLY A 123 -23.00 24.79 4.48
CA GLY A 123 -23.42 25.87 3.58
C GLY A 123 -22.32 26.44 2.68
N GLN A 124 -21.09 25.95 2.78
CA GLN A 124 -19.97 26.44 1.97
C GLN A 124 -20.15 26.07 0.48
N ARG A 125 -19.83 27.01 -0.41
CA ARG A 125 -19.80 26.76 -1.86
C ARG A 125 -18.52 26.02 -2.24
N VAL A 126 -18.69 24.99 -3.06
CA VAL A 126 -17.60 24.10 -3.48
C VAL A 126 -17.77 23.74 -4.95
N THR A 127 -16.64 23.50 -5.62
CA THR A 127 -16.57 22.96 -6.96
C THR A 127 -15.96 21.56 -6.87
N TYR A 128 -16.44 20.65 -7.69
CA TYR A 128 -16.09 19.24 -7.65
C TYR A 128 -16.44 18.60 -8.98
N VAL A 129 -15.87 17.42 -9.23
CA VAL A 129 -16.29 16.55 -10.32
C VAL A 129 -17.15 15.44 -9.75
N VAL A 130 -18.23 15.08 -10.45
CA VAL A 130 -19.11 13.97 -10.04
C VAL A 130 -18.59 12.68 -10.66
N ILE A 131 -18.26 11.71 -9.81
CA ILE A 131 -17.81 10.39 -10.25
C ILE A 131 -18.68 9.29 -9.65
N GLU A 132 -18.78 8.15 -10.33
CA GLU A 132 -19.43 6.95 -9.80
C GLU A 132 -18.50 6.22 -8.82
N GLY A 133 -18.89 6.14 -7.54
CA GLY A 133 -18.18 5.37 -6.52
C GLY A 133 -18.94 4.09 -6.11
N ASP A 134 -18.32 3.26 -5.26
CA ASP A 134 -18.90 2.00 -4.77
C ASP A 134 -20.27 2.14 -4.09
N LYS A 135 -20.56 3.34 -3.57
CA LYS A 135 -21.78 3.67 -2.81
C LYS A 135 -22.72 4.64 -3.55
N GLY A 136 -22.50 4.82 -4.85
CA GLY A 136 -23.21 5.79 -5.67
C GLY A 136 -22.36 7.02 -5.97
N LEU A 137 -23.04 8.10 -6.36
CA LEU A 137 -22.40 9.35 -6.78
C LEU A 137 -21.56 9.95 -5.64
N GLN A 138 -20.30 10.28 -5.96
CA GLN A 138 -19.38 10.93 -5.05
C GLN A 138 -18.71 12.14 -5.70
N ALA A 139 -18.36 13.12 -4.88
CA ALA A 139 -17.61 14.29 -5.27
C ALA A 139 -16.11 13.99 -5.24
N ASP A 140 -15.44 14.30 -6.34
CA ASP A 140 -13.99 14.25 -6.46
C ASP A 140 -13.41 15.62 -6.77
N HIS A 141 -12.09 15.78 -6.61
CA HIS A 141 -11.40 17.05 -6.86
C HIS A 141 -12.02 18.26 -6.14
N VAL A 142 -12.59 18.05 -4.96
CA VAL A 142 -13.42 19.04 -4.26
C VAL A 142 -12.56 20.22 -3.79
N SER A 143 -12.88 21.43 -4.25
CA SER A 143 -12.24 22.64 -3.76
C SER A 143 -13.28 23.68 -3.30
N PRO A 144 -13.03 24.38 -2.18
CA PRO A 144 -13.84 25.53 -1.80
C PRO A 144 -13.83 26.62 -2.87
N LEU A 145 -15.00 27.11 -3.28
CA LEU A 145 -15.08 28.44 -3.86
C LEU A 145 -15.01 29.41 -2.69
N GLU A 146 -13.87 30.06 -2.51
CA GLU A 146 -13.74 31.09 -1.48
C GLU A 146 -14.80 32.21 -1.69
N SER A 147 -15.32 32.71 -0.58
CA SER A 147 -16.31 33.81 -0.50
C SER A 147 -15.67 35.18 -0.54
#